data_AF-K0VG54-F1
#
_entry.id   AF-K0VG54-F1
#
_cell.length_a   1.000
_cell.length_b   1.000
_cell.length_c   1.000
_cell.angle_alpha   90.00
_cell.angle_beta   90.00
_cell.angle_gamma   90.00
#
_symmetry.space_group_name_H-M   'P 1'
#
loop_
_entity.id
_entity.type
_entity.pdbx_description
1 polymer ?
#
loop_
_entity_poly.entity_id
_entity_poly.type
_entity_poly.pdbx_seq_one_letter_code
_entity_poly.pdbx_strand_id
1 'polypeptide(L)'
;MNSYRAVAFVAASVLVVLSASAASACSCGRSSAKDKFAEADLIVRGRMKLVTFGVEMPDPRSDGEAPRLTRGDFEIDKVVKGTFKGKALSVYTGAGMGDCGRLSEFLTSAFYYRDKKFGVFEFGLSKHEFAGQTFYSTSICEYAKGPKDGQE
;
A
#
# COMPACT_ATOMS: atom_id res chain seq x y z
N MET A 1 29.82 -40.02 24.42
CA MET A 1 29.01 -39.68 23.23
C MET A 1 27.83 -38.73 23.48
N ASN A 2 27.59 -38.22 24.71
CA ASN A 2 26.49 -37.27 24.99
C ASN A 2 26.84 -35.78 24.87
N SER A 3 28.13 -35.41 24.85
CA SER A 3 28.56 -34.00 24.80
C SER A 3 28.41 -33.36 23.41
N TYR A 4 28.67 -34.11 22.34
CA TYR A 4 28.57 -33.60 20.95
C TYR A 4 27.14 -33.30 20.49
N ARG A 5 26.14 -33.99 21.05
CA ARG A 5 24.73 -33.73 20.74
C ARG A 5 24.24 -32.41 21.33
N ALA A 6 24.66 -32.07 22.54
CA ALA A 6 24.28 -30.81 23.19
C ALA A 6 24.84 -29.59 22.44
N VAL A 7 26.09 -29.67 21.95
CA VAL A 7 26.73 -28.57 21.21
C VAL A 7 26.04 -28.31 19.85
N ALA A 8 25.59 -29.37 19.17
CA ALA A 8 24.86 -29.23 17.91
C ALA A 8 23.48 -28.56 18.07
N PHE A 9 22.76 -28.85 19.16
CA PHE A 9 21.47 -28.22 19.44
C PHE A 9 21.61 -26.73 19.82
N VAL A 10 22.68 -26.36 20.53
CA VAL A 10 22.94 -24.94 20.87
C VAL A 10 23.36 -24.15 19.62
N ALA A 11 24.20 -24.71 18.76
CA ALA A 11 24.61 -24.06 17.51
C ALA A 11 23.43 -23.85 16.53
N ALA A 12 22.53 -24.83 16.42
CA ALA A 12 21.33 -24.70 15.60
C ALA A 12 20.37 -23.62 16.12
N SER A 13 20.24 -23.49 17.45
CA SER A 13 19.40 -22.47 18.08
C SER A 13 19.92 -21.05 17.84
N VAL A 14 21.25 -20.87 17.85
CA VAL A 14 21.90 -19.58 17.58
C VAL A 14 21.75 -19.16 16.11
N LEU A 15 21.83 -20.12 15.18
CA LEU A 15 21.67 -19.88 13.74
C LEU A 15 20.25 -19.44 13.35
N VAL A 16 19.21 -19.97 14.01
CA VAL A 16 17.82 -19.54 13.77
C VAL A 16 17.60 -18.08 14.21
N VAL A 17 18.20 -17.66 15.34
CA VAL A 17 18.10 -16.27 15.84
C VAL A 17 18.82 -15.27 14.93
N LEU A 18 19.92 -15.68 14.28
CA LEU A 18 20.65 -14.83 13.33
C LEU A 18 19.99 -14.75 11.94
N SER A 19 19.10 -15.68 11.61
CA SER A 19 18.33 -15.68 10.36
C SER A 19 17.01 -14.90 10.42
N ALA A 20 16.72 -14.24 11.55
CA ALA A 20 15.72 -13.16 11.62
C ALA A 20 16.23 -11.90 10.87
N SER A 21 16.64 -12.10 9.63
CA SER A 21 16.80 -11.07 8.62
C SER A 21 15.52 -10.26 8.67
N ALA A 22 15.66 -8.97 8.95
CA ALA A 22 14.58 -8.01 9.13
C ALA A 22 13.38 -8.31 8.22
N ALA A 23 12.41 -9.07 8.74
CA ALA A 23 11.08 -9.04 8.18
C ALA A 23 10.61 -7.62 8.48
N SER A 24 10.69 -6.75 7.47
CA SER A 24 10.04 -5.45 7.51
C SER A 24 8.54 -5.71 7.61
N ALA A 25 8.06 -5.96 8.82
CA ALA A 25 6.65 -5.97 9.11
C ALA A 25 6.24 -4.50 9.17
N CYS A 26 5.37 -4.08 8.28
CA CYS A 26 4.80 -2.74 8.37
C CYS A 26 3.99 -2.60 9.65
N SER A 27 4.56 -1.88 10.60
CA SER A 27 3.90 -1.51 11.84
C SER A 27 3.28 -0.14 11.65
N CYS A 28 2.00 -0.13 11.28
CA CYS A 28 1.23 1.11 11.34
C CYS A 28 1.10 1.52 12.81
N GLY A 29 1.43 2.76 13.13
CA GLY A 29 1.18 3.32 14.46
C GLY A 29 -0.29 3.17 14.86
N ARG A 30 -0.58 3.16 16.16
CA ARG A 30 -1.96 3.17 16.65
C ARG A 30 -2.62 4.49 16.24
N SER A 31 -3.51 4.43 15.26
CA SER A 31 -4.28 5.56 14.74
C SER A 31 -5.70 5.09 14.42
N SER A 32 -6.72 5.82 14.86
CA SER A 32 -8.12 5.45 14.62
C SER A 32 -8.51 5.72 13.16
N ALA A 33 -9.61 5.13 12.69
CA ALA A 33 -10.12 5.42 11.35
C ALA A 33 -10.45 6.91 11.15
N LYS A 34 -10.87 7.61 12.21
CA LYS A 34 -11.12 9.06 12.18
C LYS A 34 -9.84 9.86 11.99
N ASP A 35 -8.78 9.47 12.69
CA ASP A 35 -7.48 10.14 12.60
C ASP A 35 -6.90 9.96 11.20
N LYS A 36 -6.89 8.73 10.68
CA LYS A 36 -6.45 8.44 9.30
C LYS A 36 -7.27 9.20 8.25
N PHE A 37 -8.58 9.32 8.45
CA PHE A 37 -9.45 10.13 7.58
C PHE A 37 -9.06 11.62 7.64
N ALA A 38 -8.74 12.13 8.84
CA ALA A 38 -8.31 13.51 9.04
C ALA A 38 -6.91 13.80 8.47
N GLU A 39 -6.01 12.82 8.45
CA GLU A 39 -4.64 12.94 7.92
C GLU A 39 -4.58 12.92 6.38
N ALA A 40 -5.49 12.23 5.69
CA ALA A 40 -5.45 12.11 4.23
C ALA A 40 -5.66 13.45 3.49
N ASP A 41 -4.81 13.78 2.51
CA ASP A 41 -4.96 15.01 1.71
C ASP A 41 -6.18 14.96 0.78
N LEU A 42 -6.45 13.78 0.25
CA LEU A 42 -7.56 13.52 -0.67
C LEU A 42 -8.19 12.17 -0.31
N ILE A 43 -9.53 12.10 -0.30
CA ILE A 43 -10.24 10.82 -0.19
C ILE A 43 -11.15 10.68 -1.39
N VAL A 44 -10.96 9.60 -2.14
CA VAL A 44 -11.75 9.28 -3.33
C VAL A 44 -12.41 7.92 -3.20
N ARG A 45 -13.62 7.83 -3.72
CA ARG A 45 -14.37 6.59 -3.88
C ARG A 45 -14.51 6.27 -5.35
N GLY A 46 -14.29 5.02 -5.72
CA GLY A 46 -14.22 4.62 -7.11
C GLY A 46 -13.75 3.19 -7.31
N ARG A 47 -13.22 2.90 -8.50
CA ARG A 47 -12.84 1.56 -8.94
C ARG A 47 -11.53 1.59 -9.70
N MET A 48 -10.72 0.55 -9.53
CA MET A 48 -9.47 0.39 -10.24
C MET A 48 -9.72 -0.20 -11.62
N LYS A 49 -9.30 0.50 -12.68
CA LYS A 49 -9.44 0.01 -14.06
C LYS A 49 -8.28 -0.88 -14.47
N LEU A 50 -7.06 -0.49 -14.08
CA LEU A 50 -5.82 -1.17 -14.42
C LEU A 50 -4.85 -1.07 -13.25
N VAL A 51 -4.06 -2.13 -13.07
CA VAL A 51 -2.94 -2.17 -12.12
C VAL A 51 -1.69 -2.48 -12.91
N THR A 52 -0.67 -1.63 -12.80
CA THR A 52 0.65 -1.82 -13.39
C THR A 52 1.66 -1.99 -12.27
N PHE A 53 2.40 -3.08 -12.28
CA PHE A 53 3.45 -3.35 -11.29
C PHE A 53 4.82 -2.94 -11.83
N GLY A 54 5.73 -2.51 -10.95
CA GLY A 54 7.10 -2.20 -11.32
C GLY A 54 7.30 -0.84 -11.99
N VAL A 55 6.39 0.12 -11.75
CA VAL A 55 6.51 1.47 -12.29
C VAL A 55 7.60 2.22 -11.54
N GLU A 56 8.64 2.63 -12.25
CA GLU A 56 9.70 3.45 -11.67
C GLU A 56 9.15 4.83 -11.34
N MET A 57 9.23 5.21 -10.06
CA MET A 57 8.99 6.60 -9.69
C MET A 57 10.23 7.40 -10.06
N PRO A 58 10.12 8.47 -10.86
CA PRO A 58 11.26 9.35 -11.05
C PRO A 58 11.70 9.87 -9.67
N ASP A 59 13.01 9.81 -9.37
CA ASP A 59 13.65 10.40 -8.18
C ASP A 59 15.01 11.03 -8.58
N PRO A 60 15.22 12.37 -8.72
CA PRO A 60 16.52 12.91 -9.08
C PRO A 60 17.51 12.82 -7.91
N ARG A 61 17.07 12.39 -6.73
CA ARG A 61 17.90 12.13 -5.55
C ARG A 61 18.19 10.64 -5.37
N SER A 62 17.71 9.78 -6.27
CA SER A 62 18.10 8.38 -6.29
C SER A 62 19.43 8.27 -7.03
N ASP A 63 20.51 8.20 -6.26
CA ASP A 63 21.87 7.88 -6.72
C ASP A 63 21.98 6.39 -7.17
N GLY A 64 20.86 5.66 -7.23
CA GLY A 64 20.74 4.22 -7.50
C GLY A 64 19.47 3.82 -8.26
N GLU A 65 18.98 2.58 -8.06
CA GLU A 65 17.79 2.04 -8.75
C GLU A 65 16.52 2.72 -8.25
N ALA A 66 15.77 3.35 -9.17
CA ALA A 66 14.54 4.08 -8.85
C ALA A 66 13.52 3.17 -8.13
N PRO A 67 12.84 3.65 -7.08
CA PRO A 67 11.86 2.84 -6.36
C PRO A 67 10.74 2.43 -7.31
N ARG A 68 10.51 1.12 -7.41
CA ARG A 68 9.47 0.53 -8.24
C ARG A 68 8.19 0.35 -7.43
N LEU A 69 7.14 1.04 -7.84
CA LEU A 69 5.84 1.01 -7.19
C LEU A 69 4.78 0.34 -8.06
N THR A 70 3.69 -0.03 -7.42
CA THR A 70 2.45 -0.39 -8.10
C THR A 70 1.69 0.89 -8.42
N ARG A 71 1.28 1.05 -9.68
CA ARG A 71 0.35 2.12 -10.11
C ARG A 71 -1.02 1.54 -10.40
N GLY A 72 -2.05 2.14 -9.84
CA GLY A 72 -3.44 1.86 -10.14
C GLY A 72 -4.09 3.03 -10.89
N ASP A 73 -4.67 2.75 -12.05
CA ASP A 73 -5.48 3.72 -12.77
C ASP A 73 -6.90 3.68 -12.20
N PHE A 74 -7.21 4.65 -11.34
CA PHE A 74 -8.42 4.67 -10.53
C PHE A 74 -9.47 5.60 -11.15
N GLU A 75 -10.64 5.07 -11.48
CA GLU A 75 -11.79 5.84 -11.93
C GLU A 75 -12.59 6.32 -10.71
N ILE A 76 -12.78 7.63 -10.62
CA ILE A 76 -13.40 8.30 -9.49
C ILE A 76 -14.90 8.38 -9.71
N ASP A 77 -15.65 7.75 -8.82
CA ASP A 77 -17.10 7.91 -8.74
C ASP A 77 -17.46 9.13 -7.86
N LYS A 78 -16.70 9.38 -6.78
CA LYS A 78 -16.93 10.50 -5.84
C LYS A 78 -15.64 10.96 -5.16
N VAL A 79 -15.47 12.28 -5.00
CA VAL A 79 -14.50 12.86 -4.06
C VAL A 79 -15.19 13.03 -2.70
N VAL A 80 -14.64 12.41 -1.66
CA VAL A 80 -15.19 12.38 -0.29
C VAL A 80 -14.55 13.46 0.58
N LYS A 81 -13.24 13.70 0.42
CA LYS A 81 -12.48 14.76 1.09
C LYS A 81 -11.48 15.36 0.11
N GLY A 82 -11.20 16.66 0.23
CA GLY A 82 -10.27 17.37 -0.63
C GLY A 82 -10.91 17.88 -1.93
N THR A 83 -10.10 18.38 -2.86
CA THR A 83 -10.57 18.88 -4.17
C THR A 83 -9.79 18.20 -5.29
N PHE A 84 -10.51 17.58 -6.22
CA PHE A 84 -9.94 17.00 -7.43
C PHE A 84 -10.93 17.16 -8.59
N LYS A 85 -10.46 17.66 -9.75
CA LYS A 85 -11.34 18.00 -10.88
C LYS A 85 -11.43 16.89 -11.96
N GLY A 86 -10.58 15.87 -11.88
CA GLY A 86 -10.55 14.77 -12.84
C GLY A 86 -11.56 13.65 -12.54
N LYS A 87 -11.83 12.80 -13.54
CA LYS A 87 -12.65 11.58 -13.41
C LYS A 87 -11.81 10.32 -13.19
N ALA A 88 -10.51 10.42 -13.37
CA ALA A 88 -9.56 9.34 -13.13
C ALA A 88 -8.28 9.90 -12.54
N LEU A 89 -7.57 9.11 -11.74
CA LEU A 89 -6.30 9.46 -11.15
C LEU A 89 -5.39 8.24 -11.04
N SER A 90 -4.08 8.43 -11.22
CA SER A 90 -3.11 7.37 -10.96
C SER A 90 -2.75 7.36 -9.48
N VAL A 91 -3.09 6.28 -8.79
CA VAL A 91 -2.76 6.05 -7.39
C VAL A 91 -1.55 5.13 -7.31
N TYR A 92 -0.57 5.46 -6.48
CA TYR A 92 0.63 4.65 -6.29
C TYR A 92 0.60 3.92 -4.94
N THR A 93 1.15 2.71 -4.89
CA THR A 93 1.29 1.94 -3.65
C THR A 93 2.45 0.97 -3.74
N GLY A 94 2.93 0.48 -2.60
CA GLY A 94 3.90 -0.62 -2.56
C GLY A 94 3.32 -1.96 -3.00
N ALA A 95 4.15 -3.00 -3.02
CA ALA A 95 3.77 -4.38 -3.29
C ALA A 95 3.10 -5.11 -2.11
N GLY A 96 3.23 -4.60 -0.88
CA GLY A 96 2.73 -5.22 0.35
C GLY A 96 3.69 -6.26 0.97
N MET A 97 4.84 -6.52 0.34
CA MET A 97 5.87 -7.46 0.82
C MET A 97 6.88 -6.79 1.77
N GLY A 98 6.35 -6.00 2.71
CA GLY A 98 7.14 -5.26 3.70
C GLY A 98 7.37 -3.77 3.40
N ASP A 99 6.78 -3.25 2.32
CA ASP A 99 6.79 -1.83 1.93
C ASP A 99 5.45 -1.10 2.18
N CYS A 100 4.58 -1.74 2.96
CA CYS A 100 3.27 -1.23 3.39
C CYS A 100 2.29 -1.00 2.24
N GLY A 101 2.54 -1.64 1.10
CA GLY A 101 1.71 -1.57 -0.08
C GLY A 101 0.33 -2.19 0.06
N ARG A 102 -0.61 -1.68 -0.74
CA ARG A 102 -2.01 -2.13 -0.84
C ARG A 102 -2.31 -2.85 -2.13
N LEU A 103 -1.33 -3.62 -2.62
CA LEU A 103 -1.44 -4.34 -3.89
C LEU A 103 -2.67 -5.26 -3.92
N SER A 104 -2.99 -5.90 -2.80
CA SER A 104 -4.14 -6.82 -2.73
C SER A 104 -5.48 -6.11 -2.98
N GLU A 105 -5.66 -4.91 -2.44
CA GLU A 105 -6.86 -4.08 -2.64
C GLU A 105 -6.92 -3.55 -4.07
N PHE A 106 -5.77 -3.16 -4.63
CA PHE A 106 -5.67 -2.72 -6.03
C PHE A 106 -6.10 -3.82 -6.99
N LEU A 107 -5.53 -5.03 -6.82
CA LEU A 107 -5.86 -6.19 -7.63
C LEU A 107 -7.31 -6.62 -7.44
N THR A 108 -7.83 -6.60 -6.22
CA THR A 108 -9.23 -6.93 -5.92
C THR A 108 -10.18 -5.96 -6.64
N SER A 109 -9.93 -4.66 -6.52
CA SER A 109 -10.74 -3.62 -7.19
C SER A 109 -10.71 -3.78 -8.71
N ALA A 110 -9.54 -4.08 -9.29
CA ALA A 110 -9.40 -4.29 -10.73
C ALA A 110 -10.06 -5.58 -11.22
N PHE A 111 -9.89 -6.68 -10.47
CA PHE A 111 -10.53 -7.96 -10.78
C PHE A 111 -12.06 -7.84 -10.78
N TYR A 112 -12.61 -7.10 -9.82
CA TYR A 112 -14.04 -6.85 -9.70
C TYR A 112 -14.48 -5.51 -10.32
N TYR A 113 -13.73 -4.94 -11.28
CA TYR A 113 -14.00 -3.61 -11.83
C TYR A 113 -15.44 -3.40 -12.34
N ARG A 114 -16.04 -4.43 -12.93
CA ARG A 114 -17.43 -4.40 -13.44
C ARG A 114 -18.49 -4.60 -12.35
N ASP A 115 -18.10 -5.08 -11.17
CA ASP A 115 -19.00 -5.32 -10.05
C ASP A 115 -19.13 -4.08 -9.16
N LYS A 116 -20.36 -3.57 -9.03
CA LYS A 116 -20.65 -2.34 -8.28
C LYS A 116 -20.57 -2.53 -6.75
N LYS A 117 -20.54 -3.76 -6.26
CA LYS A 117 -20.43 -4.10 -4.84
C LYS A 117 -18.98 -4.38 -4.47
N PHE A 118 -18.30 -5.24 -5.22
CA PHE A 118 -16.98 -5.76 -4.86
C PHE A 118 -15.81 -4.99 -5.47
N GLY A 119 -16.03 -4.22 -6.53
CA GLY A 119 -14.98 -3.41 -7.16
C GLY A 119 -14.75 -2.07 -6.47
N VAL A 120 -15.70 -1.58 -5.67
CA VAL A 120 -15.72 -0.20 -5.16
C VAL A 120 -14.90 -0.08 -3.87
N PHE A 121 -13.94 0.83 -3.89
CA PHE A 121 -13.10 1.18 -2.74
C PHE A 121 -13.14 2.68 -2.49
N GLU A 122 -12.96 3.06 -1.24
CA GLU A 122 -12.63 4.42 -0.81
C GLU A 122 -11.19 4.42 -0.31
N PHE A 123 -10.35 5.26 -0.89
CA PHE A 123 -8.94 5.39 -0.52
C PHE A 123 -8.67 6.81 -0.03
N GLY A 124 -8.07 6.90 1.15
CA GLY A 124 -7.32 8.08 1.57
C GLY A 124 -5.96 8.08 0.89
N LEU A 125 -5.59 9.24 0.38
CA LEU A 125 -4.43 9.44 -0.46
C LEU A 125 -3.56 10.54 0.13
N SER A 126 -2.28 10.26 0.25
CA SER A 126 -1.24 11.25 0.52
C SER A 126 -0.86 11.94 -0.79
N LYS A 127 -0.84 13.28 -0.78
CA LYS A 127 -0.42 14.10 -1.91
C LYS A 127 1.07 14.36 -1.79
N HIS A 128 1.79 14.08 -2.86
CA HIS A 128 3.20 14.37 -2.95
C HIS A 128 3.50 15.22 -4.19
N GLU A 129 4.51 16.07 -4.09
CA GLU A 129 4.97 16.90 -5.19
C GLU A 129 6.43 16.59 -5.48
N PHE A 130 6.71 16.31 -6.75
CA PHE A 130 8.01 15.85 -7.18
C PHE A 130 8.29 16.31 -8.60
N ALA A 131 9.44 16.97 -8.82
CA ALA A 131 9.81 17.56 -10.11
C ALA A 131 8.67 18.40 -10.74
N GLY A 132 7.87 19.09 -9.92
CA GLY A 132 6.72 19.89 -10.36
C GLY A 132 5.47 19.09 -10.74
N GLN A 133 5.49 17.76 -10.57
CA GLN A 133 4.35 16.89 -10.78
C GLN A 133 3.74 16.47 -9.44
N THR A 134 2.41 16.50 -9.36
CA THR A 134 1.67 15.94 -8.22
C THR A 134 1.43 14.46 -8.45
N PHE A 135 1.74 13.64 -7.45
CA PHE A 135 1.38 12.23 -7.41
C PHE A 135 0.63 11.91 -6.10
N TYR A 136 -0.23 10.91 -6.18
CA TYR A 136 -1.03 10.46 -5.05
C TYR A 136 -0.65 9.02 -4.73
N SER A 137 -0.38 8.73 -3.47
CA SER A 137 -0.10 7.37 -3.03
C SER A 137 -0.96 6.94 -1.87
N THR A 138 -1.04 5.62 -1.67
CA THR A 138 -1.66 5.03 -0.50
C THR A 138 -0.92 3.82 0.05
N SER A 139 -1.06 3.58 1.35
CA SER A 139 -0.46 2.45 2.07
C SER A 139 -1.46 1.83 3.05
N ILE A 140 -1.20 0.61 3.54
CA ILE A 140 -2.07 -0.06 4.53
C ILE A 140 -2.22 0.72 5.83
N CYS A 141 -1.36 1.72 6.07
CA CYS A 141 -1.44 2.56 7.25
C CYS A 141 -2.41 3.73 7.10
N GLU A 142 -2.81 4.07 5.89
CA GLU A 142 -3.72 5.18 5.61
C GLU A 142 -5.19 4.78 5.70
N TYR A 143 -6.07 5.76 5.55
CA TYR A 143 -7.51 5.54 5.54
C TYR A 143 -7.93 4.73 4.32
N ALA A 144 -8.82 3.77 4.54
CA ALA A 144 -9.53 3.12 3.47
C ALA A 144 -10.81 2.46 3.91
N LYS A 145 -11.70 2.27 2.93
CA LYS A 145 -12.93 1.51 3.10
C LYS A 145 -13.13 0.60 1.90
N GLY A 146 -13.16 -0.71 2.15
CA GLY A 146 -13.45 -1.71 1.13
C GLY A 146 -14.94 -2.09 1.07
N PRO A 147 -15.29 -2.97 0.11
CA PRO A 147 -16.65 -3.51 -0.08
C PRO A 147 -17.30 -4.14 1.16
N LYS A 148 -16.47 -4.67 2.08
CA LYS A 148 -16.93 -5.38 3.27
C LYS A 148 -17.19 -4.45 4.46
N ASP A 149 -16.63 -3.24 4.43
CA ASP A 149 -16.69 -2.30 5.55
C ASP A 149 -17.94 -1.40 5.53
N GLY A 150 -18.81 -1.57 4.52
CA GLY A 150 -20.06 -0.83 4.34
C GLY A 150 -21.33 -1.65 4.61
N GLN A 151 -21.21 -2.80 5.28
CA GLN A 151 -22.31 -3.70 5.62
C GLN A 151 -22.74 -3.64 7.10
N GLU A 152 -22.27 -2.64 7.85
CA GLU A 152 -22.84 -2.27 9.17
C GLU A 152 -23.98 -1.26 9.04
#